data_AF-A0A975WF54-F1
#
_entry.id   AF-A0A975WF54-F1
#
_cell.length_a   1.000
_cell.length_b   1.000
_cell.length_c   1.000
_cell.angle_alpha   90.00
_cell.angle_beta   90.00
_cell.angle_gamma   90.00
#
_symmetry.space_group_name_H-M   'P 1'
#
loop_
_entity.id
_entity.type
_entity.pdbx_description
1 polymer ?
#
loop_
_entity_poly.entity_id
_entity_poly.type
_entity_poly.pdbx_seq_one_letter_code
_entity_poly.pdbx_strand_id
1 'polypeptide(L)'
;SPSATTGVIGNIQAITAVVIGGISLFGGRGSILGAFFGALIVGVFELGLRMAGANPQWTFLLIGALIIAAVAVDQWIRKVTA
;
A
#
# COMPACT_ATOMS: atom_id res chain seq x y z
N SER A 1 -12.12 -19.16 -11.67
CA SER A 1 -10.99 -19.59 -12.51
C SER A 1 -10.00 -18.45 -12.61
N PRO A 2 -8.73 -18.61 -12.25
CA PRO A 2 -7.75 -17.55 -12.45
C PRO A 2 -7.51 -17.44 -13.96
N SER A 3 -7.88 -16.31 -14.56
CA SER A 3 -7.49 -15.98 -15.92
C SER A 3 -6.01 -15.56 -15.93
N ALA A 4 -5.28 -15.82 -17.01
CA ALA A 4 -3.85 -15.48 -17.12
C ALA A 4 -3.57 -14.01 -16.78
N THR A 5 -4.53 -13.14 -17.04
CA THR A 5 -4.51 -11.72 -16.66
C THR A 5 -4.45 -11.52 -15.14
N THR A 6 -5.20 -12.28 -14.33
CA THR A 6 -5.14 -12.21 -12.86
C THR A 6 -3.74 -12.50 -12.32
N GLY A 7 -3.01 -13.44 -12.94
CA GLY A 7 -1.61 -13.71 -12.59
C GLY A 7 -0.72 -12.50 -12.86
N VAL A 8 -0.75 -11.96 -14.08
CA VAL A 8 0.07 -10.80 -14.47
C VAL A 8 -0.21 -9.58 -13.60
N ILE A 9 -1.48 -9.26 -13.34
CA ILE A 9 -1.84 -8.10 -12.51
C ILE A 9 -1.47 -8.35 -11.04
N GLY A 10 -1.67 -9.57 -10.53
CA GLY A 10 -1.34 -9.95 -9.15
C GLY A 10 0.16 -9.85 -8.87
N ASN A 11 1.01 -10.23 -9.82
CA ASN A 11 2.46 -10.11 -9.70
C ASN A 11 2.89 -8.65 -9.50
N ILE A 12 2.30 -7.74 -10.29
CA ILE A 12 2.60 -6.31 -10.21
C ILE A 12 2.09 -5.73 -8.89
N GLN A 13 0.87 -6.08 -8.46
CA GLN A 13 0.31 -5.66 -7.17
C GLN A 13 1.17 -6.14 -5.99
N ALA A 14 1.70 -7.36 -6.05
CA ALA A 14 2.57 -7.91 -5.02
C ALA A 14 3.89 -7.13 -4.90
N ILE A 15 4.53 -6.81 -6.03
CA ILE A 15 5.77 -6.01 -6.04
C ILE A 15 5.50 -4.59 -5.51
N THR A 16 4.40 -3.96 -5.93
CA THR A 16 4.01 -2.62 -5.44
C THR A 16 3.79 -2.60 -3.93
N ALA A 17 3.13 -3.61 -3.35
CA ALA A 17 2.89 -3.71 -1.91
C ALA A 17 4.20 -3.82 -1.09
N VAL A 18 5.14 -4.65 -1.55
CA VAL A 18 6.46 -4.85 -0.92
C VAL A 18 7.29 -3.56 -0.93
N VAL A 19 7.27 -2.81 -2.03
CA VAL A 19 8.01 -1.54 -2.18
C VAL A 19 7.41 -0.42 -1.33
N ILE A 20 6.08 -0.28 -1.29
CA ILE A 20 5.41 0.66 -0.36
C ILE A 20 5.76 0.32 1.08
N GLY A 21 5.88 -0.97 1.40
CA GLY A 21 6.33 -1.48 2.70
C GLY A 21 7.78 -1.17 3.09
N GLY A 22 8.53 -0.48 2.24
CA GLY A 22 9.90 -0.06 2.49
C GLY A 22 10.94 -1.14 2.18
N ILE A 23 10.57 -2.19 1.44
CA ILE A 23 11.50 -3.25 1.02
C ILE A 23 12.19 -2.83 -0.27
N SER A 24 13.53 -2.81 -0.24
CA SER A 24 14.38 -2.48 -1.39
C SER A 24 14.18 -3.47 -2.56
N LEU A 25 13.90 -2.94 -3.76
CA LEU A 25 13.88 -3.70 -5.02
C LEU A 25 15.25 -4.28 -5.40
N PHE A 26 16.31 -3.62 -4.94
CA PHE A 26 17.69 -4.01 -5.20
C PHE A 26 18.28 -4.87 -4.07
N GLY A 27 17.47 -5.20 -3.06
CA GLY A 27 17.92 -5.86 -1.83
C GLY A 27 18.71 -4.92 -0.91
N GLY A 28 18.93 -5.34 0.34
CA GLY A 28 19.85 -4.68 1.27
C GLY A 28 19.23 -3.85 2.41
N ARG A 29 18.01 -3.30 2.27
CA ARG A 29 17.30 -2.57 3.36
C ARG A 29 15.77 -2.63 3.21
N GLY A 30 15.06 -2.85 4.32
CA GLY A 30 13.59 -2.86 4.42
C GLY A 30 13.06 -3.78 5.51
N SER A 31 11.84 -3.54 5.99
CA SER A 31 11.23 -4.31 7.09
C SER A 31 9.96 -5.03 6.64
N ILE A 32 9.92 -6.35 6.80
CA ILE A 32 8.72 -7.17 6.57
C ILE A 32 7.54 -6.67 7.42
N LEU A 33 7.81 -6.25 8.65
CA LEU A 33 6.80 -5.69 9.55
C LEU A 33 6.21 -4.39 8.98
N GLY A 34 7.04 -3.52 8.39
CA GLY A 34 6.59 -2.29 7.74
C GLY A 34 5.64 -2.56 6.57
N ALA A 35 5.97 -3.54 5.73
CA ALA A 35 5.12 -3.98 4.62
C ALA A 35 3.79 -4.58 5.09
N PHE A 36 3.83 -5.40 6.14
CA PHE A 36 2.63 -6.00 6.72
C PHE A 36 1.67 -4.93 7.26
N PHE A 37 2.16 -4.00 8.07
CA PHE A 37 1.31 -2.93 8.62
C PHE A 37 0.82 -1.96 7.54
N GLY A 38 1.63 -1.66 6.52
CA GLY A 38 1.22 -0.85 5.38
C GLY A 38 0.05 -1.46 4.61
N ALA A 39 0.14 -2.76 4.27
CA ALA A 39 -0.94 -3.48 3.60
C ALA A 39 -2.22 -3.57 4.46
N LEU A 40 -2.06 -3.74 5.78
CA LEU A 40 -3.18 -3.82 6.72
C LEU A 40 -3.94 -2.49 6.81
N ILE A 41 -3.22 -1.36 6.90
CA ILE A 41 -3.83 -0.02 6.95
C ILE A 41 -4.65 0.25 5.68
N VAL A 42 -4.09 -0.04 4.50
CA VAL A 42 -4.79 0.15 3.21
C VAL A 42 -6.04 -0.74 3.14
N GLY A 43 -5.92 -2.01 3.52
CA GLY A 43 -7.05 -2.96 3.48
C GLY A 43 -8.19 -2.58 4.43
N VAL A 44 -7.89 -2.16 5.65
CA VAL A 44 -8.90 -1.72 6.62
C VAL A 44 -9.56 -0.42 6.16
N PHE A 45 -8.80 0.51 5.59
CA PHE A 45 -9.34 1.78 5.09
C PHE A 45 -10.28 1.57 3.89
N GLU A 46 -9.88 0.72 2.93
CA GLU A 46 -10.73 0.35 1.80
C GLU A 46 -12.03 -0.31 2.28
N LEU A 47 -11.95 -1.22 3.24
CA LEU A 47 -13.12 -1.85 3.83
C LEU A 47 -14.03 -0.82 4.51
N GLY A 48 -13.46 0.13 5.27
CA GLY A 48 -14.19 1.21 5.91
C GLY A 48 -14.91 2.12 4.93
N LEU A 49 -14.25 2.49 3.83
CA LEU A 49 -14.85 3.31 2.77
C LEU A 49 -16.00 2.59 2.05
N ARG A 50 -15.84 1.29 1.79
CA ARG A 50 -16.90 0.46 1.22
C ARG A 50 -18.11 0.38 2.16
N MET A 51 -17.89 0.21 3.47
CA MET A 51 -18.96 0.19 4.46
C MET A 51 -19.63 1.56 4.63
N ALA A 52 -18.88 2.65 4.47
CA ALA A 52 -19.41 4.01 4.48
C ALA A 52 -20.23 4.36 3.21
N GLY A 53 -20.35 3.43 2.25
CA GLY A 53 -21.07 3.67 1.01
C GLY A 53 -20.37 4.62 0.04
N ALA A 54 -19.04 4.77 0.16
CA ALA A 54 -18.28 5.63 -0.73
C ALA A 54 -18.32 5.08 -2.17
N ASN A 55 -18.69 5.94 -3.13
CA ASN A 55 -18.66 5.56 -4.53
C ASN A 55 -17.24 5.14 -4.96
N PRO A 56 -17.09 4.21 -5.92
CA PRO A 56 -15.78 3.68 -6.34
C PRO A 56 -14.76 4.76 -6.71
N GLN A 57 -15.21 5.85 -7.36
CA GLN A 57 -14.38 6.98 -7.74
C GLN A 57 -13.76 7.69 -6.53
N TRP A 58 -14.54 7.90 -5.47
CA TRP A 58 -14.08 8.50 -4.22
C TRP A 58 -13.16 7.55 -3.46
N THR A 59 -13.50 6.25 -3.42
CA THR A 59 -12.67 5.22 -2.79
C THR A 59 -11.28 5.18 -3.41
N PHE A 60 -11.18 5.22 -4.74
CA PHE A 60 -9.89 5.22 -5.43
C PHE A 60 -9.06 6.47 -5.12
N LEU A 61 -9.69 7.65 -5.12
CA LEU A 61 -9.04 8.91 -4.79
C LEU A 61 -8.52 8.90 -3.34
N LEU A 62 -9.35 8.47 -2.39
CA LEU A 62 -9.04 8.49 -0.96
C LEU A 62 -7.95 7.48 -0.60
N ILE A 63 -7.95 6.29 -1.23
CA ILE A 63 -6.86 5.32 -1.06
C ILE A 63 -5.54 5.90 -1.59
N GLY A 64 -5.55 6.55 -2.76
CA GLY A 64 -4.36 7.21 -3.30
C GLY A 64 -3.84 8.32 -2.37
N ALA A 65 -4.75 9.16 -1.86
CA ALA A 65 -4.40 10.22 -0.90
C ALA A 65 -3.83 9.66 0.40
N LEU A 66 -4.42 8.57 0.93
CA LEU A 66 -3.92 7.88 2.11
C LEU A 66 -2.49 7.36 1.90
N ILE A 67 -2.20 6.72 0.77
CA ILE A 67 -0.87 6.19 0.47
C ILE A 67 0.16 7.31 0.44
N ILE A 68 -0.14 8.42 -0.24
CA ILE A 68 0.76 9.59 -0.31
C ILE A 68 1.02 10.14 1.10
N ALA A 69 -0.03 10.30 1.92
CA ALA A 69 0.10 10.79 3.29
C ALA A 69 0.91 9.84 4.17
N ALA A 70 0.65 8.54 4.09
CA ALA A 70 1.38 7.52 4.85
C ALA A 70 2.88 7.52 4.51
N VAL A 71 3.22 7.57 3.20
CA VAL A 71 4.61 7.64 2.75
C VAL A 71 5.24 8.97 3.17
N ALA A 72 4.54 10.10 3.04
CA ALA A 72 5.08 11.40 3.44
C ALA A 72 5.42 11.46 4.94
N VAL A 73 4.52 10.95 5.80
CA VAL A 73 4.74 10.85 7.25
C VAL A 73 5.91 9.92 7.55
N ASP A 74 5.96 8.75 6.93
CA ASP A 74 7.01 7.76 7.15
C ASP A 74 8.40 8.27 6.69
N GLN A 75 8.48 9.00 5.57
CA GLN A 75 9.71 9.69 5.15
C GLN A 75 10.11 10.79 6.13
N TRP A 76 9.15 11.55 6.65
CA TRP A 76 9.40 12.59 7.64
C TRP A 76 9.94 12.01 8.95
N ILE A 77 9.32 10.96 9.48
CA ILE A 77 9.77 10.26 10.69
C ILE A 77 11.19 9.73 10.51
N ARG A 78 11.48 9.08 9.38
CA ARG A 78 12.81 8.54 9.07
C ARG A 78 13.88 9.62 8.96
N LYS A 79 13.53 10.81 8.47
CA LYS A 79 14.44 11.97 8.41
C LYS A 79 14.72 12.57 9.80
N VAL A 80 13.77 12.46 10.74
CA VAL A 80 13.93 13.00 12.11
C VAL A 80 14.69 12.03 13.01
N THR A 81 14.62 10.72 12.75
CA THR A 81 15.35 9.68 13.52
C THR A 81 16.74 9.34 12.96
N ALA A 82 17.11 9.87 11.79
CA ALA A 82 18.44 9.74 11.19
C ALA A 82 19.33 10.96 11.51
#